data_AF-A0A7R9UNP6-F1
#
_entry.id   AF-A0A7R9UNP6-F1
#
_cell.length_a   1.000
_cell.length_b   1.000
_cell.length_c   1.000
_cell.angle_alpha   90.00
_cell.angle_beta   90.00
_cell.angle_gamma   90.00
#
_symmetry.space_group_name_H-M   'P 1'
#
loop_
_entity.id
_entity.type
_entity.pdbx_description
1 polymer ?
#
loop_
_entity_poly.entity_id
_entity_poly.type
_entity_poly.pdbx_seq_one_letter_code
_entity_poly.pdbx_strand_id
1 'polypeptide(L)'
;DGEPVHKIMSAEQTETERRFLREPLPDAVLVPGVVPGVGAKNVQKLADQDVRSAQQLMGYYCLLNRDAAVFTRWLQGCDIQQRYVQVILHALASRSVEFCTDETPVYPRSPPRGADGSTTAIHENFARSPLWTGKIVPGQVPGLGAAGIAKVAAAVVLRLASSDKANVPPAVQLLGLFLALGGDASQSTRSSRRTAAASRSTPGAPSRRSSPRRGRSATRRPPARRRRRRSARARGLNRRPRWRRGAGADEAAVVTQVASTRSSLGWLLLLGALVAAVAVLARAGGYA
;
A
#
# COMPACT_ATOMS: atom_id res chain seq x y z
N ASP A 1 30.92 5.57 19.79
CA ASP A 1 30.15 6.31 20.81
C ASP A 1 29.02 7.06 20.15
N GLY A 2 27.84 6.43 20.11
CA GLY A 2 26.64 7.01 19.51
C GLY A 2 25.93 7.89 20.54
N GLU A 3 26.07 9.21 20.39
CA GLU A 3 25.24 10.19 21.10
C GLU A 3 23.75 9.81 20.91
N PRO A 4 22.97 9.69 22.00
CA PRO A 4 21.57 9.31 21.90
C PRO A 4 20.82 10.34 21.06
N VAL A 5 20.23 9.89 19.95
CA VAL A 5 19.43 10.68 19.00
C VAL A 5 18.10 11.18 19.63
N HIS A 6 17.99 11.20 20.97
CA HIS A 6 16.89 11.81 21.73
C HIS A 6 16.87 13.34 21.68
N LYS A 7 17.67 13.96 20.80
CA LYS A 7 17.76 15.41 20.64
C LYS A 7 16.49 15.97 20.00
N ILE A 8 15.56 16.33 20.89
CA ILE A 8 14.41 17.21 20.67
C ILE A 8 13.41 16.66 19.65
N MET A 9 12.77 15.55 19.98
CA MET A 9 11.40 15.38 19.49
C MET A 9 10.57 16.49 20.13
N SER A 10 9.95 17.34 19.30
CA SER A 10 9.06 18.40 19.78
C SER A 10 7.96 17.78 20.65
N ALA A 11 7.49 18.48 21.69
CA ALA A 11 6.39 17.99 22.54
C ALA A 11 5.15 17.55 21.73
N GLU A 12 4.86 18.23 20.60
CA GLU A 12 3.80 17.81 19.66
C GLU A 12 4.06 16.45 19.01
N GLN A 13 5.33 16.14 18.69
CA GLN A 13 5.69 14.84 18.11
C GLN A 13 5.49 13.73 19.14
N THR A 14 5.82 13.99 20.39
CA THR A 14 5.62 13.03 21.50
C THR A 14 4.13 12.74 21.72
N GLU A 15 3.25 13.74 21.65
CA GLU A 15 1.81 13.50 21.81
C GLU A 15 1.22 12.77 20.59
N THR A 16 1.65 13.13 19.39
CA THR A 16 1.28 12.43 18.15
C THR A 16 1.69 10.96 18.20
N GLU A 17 2.91 10.68 18.66
CA GLU A 17 3.42 9.32 18.81
C GLU A 17 2.64 8.53 19.87
N ARG A 18 2.37 9.12 21.04
CA ARG A 18 1.53 8.50 22.07
C ARG A 18 0.15 8.16 21.55
N ARG A 19 -0.46 9.06 20.79
CA ARG A 19 -1.77 8.84 20.17
C ARG A 19 -1.73 7.70 19.16
N PHE A 20 -0.73 7.70 18.28
CA PHE A 20 -0.51 6.66 17.28
C PHE A 20 -0.31 5.27 17.90
N LEU A 21 0.38 5.19 19.04
CA LEU A 21 0.61 3.96 19.80
C LEU A 21 -0.55 3.54 20.71
N ARG A 22 -1.62 4.33 20.84
CA ARG A 22 -2.78 3.97 21.68
C ARG A 22 -4.03 3.70 20.85
N GLU A 23 -4.26 4.54 19.84
CA GLU A 23 -5.47 4.48 19.04
C GLU A 23 -5.34 3.45 17.91
N PRO A 24 -6.43 2.74 17.55
CA PRO A 24 -6.43 1.86 16.38
C PRO A 24 -6.07 2.66 15.12
N LEU A 25 -5.31 2.05 14.21
CA LEU A 25 -4.90 2.70 12.97
C LEU A 25 -6.13 3.09 12.15
N PRO A 26 -6.32 4.38 11.80
CA PRO A 26 -7.47 4.79 11.03
C PRO A 26 -7.40 4.23 9.61
N ASP A 27 -8.52 3.67 9.14
CA ASP A 27 -8.72 3.27 7.73
C ASP A 27 -9.06 4.47 6.83
N ALA A 28 -9.35 5.62 7.44
CA ALA A 28 -9.60 6.86 6.72
C ALA A 28 -8.37 7.34 5.93
N VAL A 29 -8.62 8.30 5.03
CA VAL A 29 -7.58 8.99 4.25
C VAL A 29 -6.48 9.50 5.17
N LEU A 30 -5.23 9.34 4.77
CA LEU A 30 -4.03 9.70 5.51
C LEU A 30 -4.00 11.22 5.71
N VAL A 31 -4.26 11.67 6.94
CA VAL A 31 -4.23 13.08 7.33
C VAL A 31 -2.86 13.43 7.93
N PRO A 32 -2.33 14.64 7.72
CA PRO A 32 -1.08 15.07 8.35
C PRO A 32 -1.14 14.99 9.87
N GLY A 33 -0.06 14.49 10.50
CA GLY A 33 0.00 14.34 11.96
C GLY A 33 -0.75 13.12 12.51
N VAL A 34 -1.32 12.24 11.66
CA VAL A 34 -1.83 10.94 12.13
C VAL A 34 -0.66 9.97 12.41
N VAL A 35 0.34 9.98 11.53
CA VAL A 35 1.56 9.17 11.69
C VAL A 35 2.72 10.12 12.02
N PRO A 36 3.50 9.86 13.08
CA PRO A 36 4.68 10.67 13.41
C PRO A 36 5.62 10.80 12.20
N GLY A 37 6.03 12.04 11.89
CA GLY A 37 6.90 12.34 10.74
C GLY A 37 6.17 12.49 9.39
N VAL A 38 4.87 12.22 9.31
CA VAL A 38 4.07 12.41 8.09
C VAL A 38 3.36 13.78 8.11
N GLY A 39 4.00 14.79 7.51
CA GLY A 39 3.40 16.11 7.26
C GLY A 39 2.65 16.19 5.92
N ALA A 40 1.99 17.32 5.65
CA ALA A 40 1.17 17.52 4.44
C ALA A 40 1.88 17.25 3.11
N LYS A 41 3.16 17.62 2.99
CA LYS A 41 3.97 17.32 1.80
C LYS A 41 4.24 15.82 1.63
N ASN A 42 4.45 15.10 2.74
CA ASN A 42 4.72 13.66 2.72
C ASN A 42 3.44 12.88 2.41
N VAL A 43 2.27 13.35 2.87
CA VAL A 43 0.97 12.76 2.51
C VAL A 43 0.77 12.75 0.99
N GLN A 44 1.06 13.86 0.31
CA GLN A 44 0.94 13.91 -1.15
C GLN A 44 1.89 12.91 -1.83
N LYS A 45 3.15 12.86 -1.39
CA LYS A 45 4.16 11.92 -1.93
C LYS A 45 3.77 10.45 -1.75
N LEU A 46 3.17 10.12 -0.59
CA LEU A 46 2.65 8.78 -0.32
C LEU A 46 1.40 8.47 -1.15
N ALA A 47 0.51 9.45 -1.34
CA ALA A 47 -0.66 9.30 -2.20
C ALA A 47 -0.28 9.06 -3.67
N ASP A 48 0.81 9.67 -4.15
CA ASP A 48 1.36 9.43 -5.49
C ASP A 48 1.86 7.97 -5.67
N GLN A 49 2.15 7.27 -4.56
CA GLN A 49 2.47 5.83 -4.51
C GLN A 49 1.26 4.97 -4.15
N ASP A 50 0.04 5.52 -4.24
CA ASP A 50 -1.23 4.88 -3.87
C ASP A 50 -1.32 4.45 -2.38
N VAL A 51 -0.55 5.10 -1.51
CA VAL A 51 -0.65 4.93 -0.05
C VAL A 51 -1.56 6.01 0.52
N ARG A 52 -2.79 5.61 0.80
CA ARG A 52 -3.90 6.50 1.15
C ARG A 52 -4.31 6.44 2.61
N SER A 53 -3.91 5.44 3.39
CA SER A 53 -4.27 5.33 4.81
C SER A 53 -3.06 4.94 5.67
N ALA A 54 -3.16 5.18 6.99
CA ALA A 54 -2.11 4.78 7.93
C ALA A 54 -1.97 3.25 7.99
N GLN A 55 -3.08 2.53 7.84
CA GLN A 55 -3.09 1.08 7.73
C GLN A 55 -2.32 0.60 6.50
N GLN A 56 -2.52 1.22 5.34
CA GLN A 56 -1.77 0.87 4.13
C GLN A 56 -0.27 1.10 4.31
N LEU A 57 0.14 2.22 4.92
CA LEU A 57 1.55 2.50 5.21
C LEU A 57 2.17 1.45 6.14
N MET A 58 1.47 1.06 7.20
CA MET A 58 1.86 -0.06 8.06
C MET A 58 1.92 -1.38 7.28
N GLY A 59 0.98 -1.58 6.35
CA GLY A 59 0.94 -2.70 5.44
C GLY A 59 2.19 -2.82 4.59
N TYR A 60 2.66 -1.71 3.99
CA TYR A 60 3.92 -1.69 3.24
C TYR A 60 5.14 -2.01 4.13
N TYR A 61 5.18 -1.50 5.36
CA TYR A 61 6.25 -1.84 6.30
C TYR A 61 6.29 -3.33 6.63
N CYS A 62 5.13 -3.94 6.91
CA CYS A 62 5.01 -5.38 7.15
C CYS A 62 5.30 -6.21 5.88
N LEU A 63 4.86 -5.74 4.71
CA LEU A 63 5.12 -6.38 3.42
C LEU A 63 6.63 -6.43 3.12
N LEU A 64 7.40 -5.45 3.60
CA LEU A 64 8.86 -5.42 3.53
C LEU A 64 9.52 -6.14 4.72
N ASN A 65 8.81 -7.08 5.33
CA ASN A 65 9.28 -7.90 6.46
C ASN A 65 9.78 -7.10 7.67
N ARG A 66 9.27 -5.87 7.88
CA ARG A 66 9.75 -4.96 8.92
C ARG A 66 11.26 -4.66 8.82
N ASP A 67 11.85 -4.82 7.63
CA ASP A 67 13.26 -4.47 7.39
C ASP A 67 13.41 -2.95 7.29
N ALA A 68 14.01 -2.37 8.33
CA ALA A 68 14.27 -0.95 8.45
C ALA A 68 15.04 -0.36 7.26
N ALA A 69 16.04 -1.07 6.74
CA ALA A 69 16.89 -0.58 5.66
C ALA A 69 16.14 -0.58 4.33
N VAL A 70 15.40 -1.65 4.04
CA VAL A 70 14.60 -1.77 2.82
C VAL A 70 13.45 -0.75 2.83
N PHE A 71 12.76 -0.61 3.96
CA PHE A 71 11.68 0.37 4.10
C PHE A 71 12.19 1.82 3.99
N THR A 72 13.37 2.11 4.55
CA THR A 72 14.03 3.41 4.40
C THR A 72 14.29 3.74 2.93
N ARG A 73 14.87 2.80 2.18
CA ARG A 73 15.12 2.98 0.74
C ARG A 73 13.83 3.18 -0.06
N TRP A 74 12.77 2.45 0.30
CA TRP A 74 11.46 2.62 -0.32
C TRP A 74 10.88 4.03 -0.08
N LEU A 75 10.89 4.52 1.16
CA LEU A 75 10.43 5.89 1.47
C LEU A 75 11.30 6.97 0.83
N GLN A 76 12.61 6.76 0.72
CA GLN A 76 13.51 7.64 -0.03
C GLN A 76 13.17 7.68 -1.53
N GLY A 77 12.75 6.55 -2.11
CA GLY A 77 12.21 6.48 -3.47
C GLY A 77 10.94 7.31 -3.66
N CYS A 78 10.19 7.57 -2.58
CA CYS A 78 9.05 8.48 -2.54
C CYS A 78 9.46 9.95 -2.35
N ASP A 79 10.76 10.27 -2.41
CA ASP A 79 11.34 11.61 -2.16
C ASP A 79 11.09 12.12 -0.71
N ILE A 80 10.95 11.24 0.28
CA ILE A 80 10.79 11.65 1.69
C ILE A 80 12.17 11.85 2.32
N GLN A 81 12.38 13.01 2.95
CA GLN A 81 13.68 13.34 3.55
C GLN A 81 14.03 12.39 4.70
N GLN A 82 15.32 12.02 4.80
CA GLN A 82 15.83 11.04 5.75
C GLN A 82 15.39 11.28 7.21
N ARG A 83 15.37 12.54 7.65
CA ARG A 83 14.95 12.89 9.01
C ARG A 83 13.51 12.47 9.33
N TYR A 84 12.60 12.55 8.36
CA TYR A 84 11.20 12.11 8.54
C TYR A 84 11.08 10.60 8.44
N VAL A 85 11.89 9.97 7.57
CA VAL A 85 11.92 8.51 7.43
C VAL A 85 12.26 7.83 8.76
N GLN A 86 13.25 8.34 9.50
CA GLN A 86 13.62 7.78 10.81
C GLN A 86 12.47 7.86 11.82
N VAL A 87 11.73 8.97 11.86
CA VAL A 87 10.58 9.15 12.76
C VAL A 87 9.43 8.22 12.38
N ILE A 88 9.11 8.11 11.08
CA ILE A 88 8.07 7.20 10.58
C ILE A 88 8.44 5.76 10.92
N LEU A 89 9.68 5.37 10.63
CA LEU A 89 10.18 4.03 10.89
C LEU A 89 10.11 3.68 12.38
N HIS A 90 10.56 4.58 13.26
CA HIS A 90 10.49 4.38 14.71
C HIS A 90 9.05 4.15 15.20
N ALA A 91 8.11 4.98 14.73
CA ALA A 91 6.70 4.86 15.11
C ALA A 91 6.09 3.53 14.62
N LEU A 92 6.35 3.14 13.36
CA LEU A 92 5.84 1.89 12.80
C LEU A 92 6.50 0.67 13.46
N ALA A 93 7.80 0.72 13.72
CA ALA A 93 8.53 -0.35 14.40
C ALA A 93 7.96 -0.56 15.81
N SER A 94 7.86 0.51 16.60
CA SER A 94 7.29 0.48 17.96
C SER A 94 5.87 -0.10 17.96
N ARG A 95 5.02 0.36 17.04
CA ARG A 95 3.65 -0.13 16.92
C ARG A 95 3.58 -1.60 16.50
N SER A 96 4.49 -2.05 15.63
CA SER A 96 4.53 -3.43 15.17
C SER A 96 4.92 -4.44 16.26
N VAL A 97 5.60 -4.01 17.32
CA VAL A 97 5.97 -4.89 18.45
C VAL A 97 4.74 -5.43 19.17
N GLU A 98 3.64 -4.69 19.20
CA GLU A 98 2.41 -5.11 19.89
C GLU A 98 1.74 -6.33 19.25
N PHE A 99 1.88 -6.48 17.92
CA PHE A 99 1.18 -7.51 17.16
C PHE A 99 2.12 -8.40 16.34
N CYS A 100 3.43 -8.16 16.35
CA CYS A 100 4.42 -9.01 15.71
C CYS A 100 5.45 -9.51 16.72
N THR A 101 5.64 -10.82 16.76
CA THR A 101 6.74 -11.43 17.53
C THR A 101 7.71 -12.13 16.60
N ASP A 102 9.00 -11.95 16.90
CA ASP A 102 10.06 -12.70 16.23
C ASP A 102 10.26 -14.08 16.87
N GLU A 103 9.69 -14.28 18.07
CA GLU A 103 9.65 -15.57 18.73
C GLU A 103 8.81 -16.56 17.93
N THR A 104 9.32 -17.78 17.79
CA THR A 104 8.60 -18.86 17.10
C THR A 104 7.38 -19.23 17.95
N PRO A 105 6.15 -19.03 17.46
CA PRO A 105 4.96 -19.34 18.22
C PRO A 105 4.95 -20.83 18.56
N VAL A 106 4.87 -21.14 19.85
CA VAL A 106 4.69 -22.51 20.33
C VAL A 106 3.22 -22.86 20.17
N TYR A 107 2.85 -23.36 19.00
CA TYR A 107 1.51 -23.88 18.80
C TYR A 107 1.35 -25.20 19.58
N PRO A 108 0.27 -25.39 20.35
CA PRO A 108 -0.03 -26.68 20.93
C PRO A 108 -0.11 -27.71 19.80
N ARG A 109 0.65 -28.80 19.92
CA ARG A 109 0.92 -29.79 18.86
C ARG A 109 -0.31 -30.51 18.31
N SER A 110 -1.51 -30.24 18.81
CA SER A 110 -2.75 -30.74 18.24
C SER A 110 -3.89 -29.78 18.59
N PRO A 111 -4.72 -29.36 17.61
CA PRO A 111 -6.00 -28.76 17.96
C PRO A 111 -6.77 -29.76 18.83
N PRO A 112 -7.49 -29.31 19.87
CA PRO A 112 -8.30 -30.20 20.68
C PRO A 112 -9.19 -31.03 19.76
N ARG A 113 -9.12 -32.35 19.93
CA ARG A 113 -9.83 -33.35 19.12
C ARG A 113 -11.33 -33.07 19.26
N GLY A 114 -11.95 -32.50 18.21
CA GLY A 114 -13.35 -32.06 18.23
C GLY A 114 -13.57 -30.56 18.00
N ALA A 115 -12.52 -29.76 17.79
CA ALA A 115 -12.69 -28.41 17.26
C ALA A 115 -13.33 -28.52 15.87
N ASP A 116 -14.55 -28.04 15.77
CA ASP A 116 -15.51 -28.03 14.66
C ASP A 116 -15.02 -27.38 13.35
N GLY A 117 -13.71 -27.10 13.22
CA GLY A 117 -13.16 -26.35 12.09
C GLY A 117 -13.80 -24.97 11.93
N SER A 118 -14.54 -24.50 12.95
CA SER A 118 -15.31 -23.27 12.84
C SER A 118 -14.36 -22.08 12.75
N THR A 119 -14.78 -21.10 11.96
CA THR A 119 -14.08 -19.82 11.79
C THR A 119 -13.88 -19.07 13.12
N THR A 120 -14.65 -19.40 14.15
CA THR A 120 -14.61 -18.78 15.48
C THR A 120 -13.36 -19.16 16.26
N ALA A 121 -13.00 -20.45 16.32
CA ALA A 121 -11.78 -20.91 16.97
C ALA A 121 -10.52 -20.36 16.28
N ILE A 122 -10.61 -20.16 14.96
CA ILE A 122 -9.55 -19.54 14.15
C ILE A 122 -9.41 -18.07 14.51
N HIS A 123 -10.53 -17.33 14.58
CA HIS A 123 -10.55 -15.93 14.96
C HIS A 123 -9.99 -15.72 16.37
N GLU A 124 -10.33 -16.57 17.33
CA GLU A 124 -9.79 -16.49 18.69
C GLU A 124 -8.29 -16.78 18.74
N ASN A 125 -7.79 -17.76 17.98
CA ASN A 125 -6.36 -18.05 17.92
C ASN A 125 -5.56 -16.91 17.29
N PHE A 126 -6.07 -16.29 16.22
CA PHE A 126 -5.44 -15.11 15.62
C PHE A 126 -5.52 -13.89 16.52
N ALA A 127 -6.59 -13.72 17.30
CA ALA A 127 -6.72 -12.62 18.24
C ALA A 127 -5.75 -12.75 19.43
N ARG A 128 -5.37 -13.98 19.80
CA ARG A 128 -4.48 -14.25 20.95
C ARG A 128 -3.02 -14.41 20.56
N SER A 129 -2.73 -14.81 19.33
CA SER A 129 -1.37 -15.09 18.88
C SER A 129 -0.77 -13.87 18.19
N PRO A 130 0.36 -13.33 18.66
CA PRO A 130 1.10 -12.35 17.89
C PRO A 130 1.49 -12.91 16.53
N LEU A 131 1.49 -12.06 15.51
CA LEU A 131 1.82 -12.44 14.15
C LEU A 131 3.32 -12.73 14.06
N TRP A 132 3.63 -13.95 13.67
CA TRP A 132 4.99 -14.40 13.55
C TRP A 132 5.66 -13.86 12.28
N THR A 133 6.91 -13.40 12.40
CA THR A 133 7.74 -12.94 11.27
C THR A 133 8.46 -14.06 10.53
N GLY A 134 8.36 -15.31 10.99
CA GLY A 134 8.94 -16.47 10.31
C GLY A 134 8.08 -17.00 9.15
N LYS A 135 8.66 -17.93 8.38
CA LYS A 135 8.04 -18.53 7.18
C LYS A 135 6.80 -19.33 7.55
N ILE A 136 5.71 -19.11 6.83
CA ILE A 136 4.46 -19.84 7.06
C ILE A 136 4.64 -21.31 6.68
N VAL A 137 4.31 -22.20 7.60
CA VAL A 137 4.28 -23.64 7.34
C VAL A 137 2.86 -24.04 6.90
N PRO A 138 2.68 -24.95 5.93
CA PRO A 138 1.36 -25.48 5.59
C PRO A 138 0.60 -25.96 6.84
N GLY A 139 -0.65 -25.53 6.99
CA GLY A 139 -1.49 -25.86 8.16
C GLY A 139 -1.42 -24.85 9.30
N GLN A 140 -0.46 -23.91 9.29
CA GLN A 140 -0.38 -22.84 10.30
C GLN A 140 -1.50 -21.81 10.15
N VAL A 141 -1.89 -21.49 8.91
CA VAL A 141 -3.03 -20.63 8.61
C VAL A 141 -4.17 -21.51 8.12
N PRO A 142 -5.26 -21.66 8.90
CA PRO A 142 -6.41 -22.46 8.52
C PRO A 142 -7.00 -22.02 7.16
N GLY A 143 -7.34 -22.98 6.31
CA GLY A 143 -7.82 -22.72 4.94
C GLY A 143 -6.74 -22.33 3.93
N LEU A 144 -5.49 -22.07 4.38
CA LEU A 144 -4.36 -21.78 3.52
C LEU A 144 -3.47 -23.03 3.38
N GLY A 145 -3.88 -23.95 2.51
CA GLY A 145 -3.06 -25.10 2.13
C GLY A 145 -1.82 -24.70 1.32
N ALA A 146 -0.94 -25.65 0.98
CA ALA A 146 0.30 -25.39 0.22
C ALA A 146 0.05 -24.62 -1.09
N ALA A 147 -1.03 -24.95 -1.82
CA ALA A 147 -1.43 -24.23 -3.03
C ALA A 147 -1.88 -22.78 -2.76
N GLY A 148 -2.51 -22.52 -1.62
CA GLY A 148 -2.88 -21.17 -1.18
C GLY A 148 -1.64 -20.35 -0.84
N ILE A 149 -0.71 -20.93 -0.08
CA ILE A 149 0.57 -20.31 0.26
C ILE A 149 1.34 -19.94 -1.01
N ALA A 150 1.44 -20.85 -1.99
CA ALA A 150 2.11 -20.60 -3.26
C ALA A 150 1.47 -19.43 -4.04
N LYS A 151 0.14 -19.33 -4.06
CA LYS A 151 -0.57 -18.21 -4.70
C LYS A 151 -0.25 -16.89 -4.03
N VAL A 152 -0.21 -16.85 -2.70
CA VAL A 152 0.12 -15.60 -2.01
C VAL A 152 1.59 -15.25 -2.16
N ALA A 153 2.49 -16.23 -2.10
CA ALA A 153 3.91 -16.03 -2.41
C ALA A 153 4.08 -15.38 -3.79
N ALA A 154 3.39 -15.90 -4.82
CA ALA A 154 3.42 -15.33 -6.15
C ALA A 154 2.88 -13.89 -6.19
N ALA A 155 1.79 -13.59 -5.46
CA ALA A 155 1.24 -12.24 -5.38
C ALA A 155 2.19 -11.26 -4.67
N VAL A 156 2.87 -11.70 -3.60
CA VAL A 156 3.87 -10.91 -2.87
C VAL A 156 5.08 -10.62 -3.76
N VAL A 157 5.63 -11.64 -4.44
CA VAL A 157 6.75 -11.49 -5.38
C VAL A 157 6.42 -10.50 -6.50
N LEU A 158 5.21 -10.58 -7.05
CA LEU A 158 4.77 -9.69 -8.13
C LEU A 158 4.70 -8.21 -7.69
N ARG A 159 4.44 -7.96 -6.40
CA ARG A 159 4.44 -6.60 -5.82
C ARG A 159 5.80 -6.11 -5.38
N LEU A 160 6.63 -6.98 -4.81
CA LEU A 160 7.91 -6.58 -4.23
C LEU A 160 9.04 -6.46 -5.26
N ALA A 161 8.81 -6.90 -6.50
CA ALA A 161 9.84 -6.92 -7.56
C ALA A 161 11.18 -7.55 -7.11
N SER A 162 11.17 -8.33 -6.02
CA SER A 162 12.34 -9.00 -5.48
C SER A 162 12.47 -10.38 -6.10
N SER A 163 13.68 -10.70 -6.54
CA SER A 163 13.97 -11.83 -7.44
C SER A 163 14.07 -13.20 -6.75
N ASP A 164 13.75 -13.32 -5.46
CA ASP A 164 13.85 -14.59 -4.74
C ASP A 164 12.59 -15.44 -4.92
N LYS A 165 12.58 -16.18 -6.04
CA LYS A 165 11.46 -16.97 -6.57
C LYS A 165 11.00 -18.16 -5.70
N ALA A 166 11.56 -18.39 -4.52
CA ALA A 166 11.32 -19.62 -3.76
C ALA A 166 10.97 -19.43 -2.28
N ASN A 167 10.90 -18.20 -1.76
CA ASN A 167 10.65 -18.00 -0.34
C ASN A 167 9.14 -17.88 -0.04
N VAL A 168 8.64 -18.76 0.82
CA VAL A 168 7.31 -18.65 1.40
C VAL A 168 7.25 -17.34 2.19
N PRO A 169 6.30 -16.44 1.90
CA PRO A 169 6.19 -15.18 2.59
C PRO A 169 5.88 -15.42 4.07
N PRO A 170 6.59 -14.77 5.01
CA PRO A 170 6.23 -14.82 6.41
C PRO A 170 4.82 -14.28 6.69
N ALA A 171 4.21 -14.66 7.82
CA ALA A 171 2.83 -14.26 8.14
C ALA A 171 2.66 -12.74 8.19
N VAL A 172 3.70 -12.03 8.64
CA VAL A 172 3.79 -10.57 8.59
C VAL A 172 3.63 -10.01 7.18
N GLN A 173 4.15 -10.68 6.14
CA GLN A 173 3.98 -10.22 4.76
C GLN A 173 2.55 -10.45 4.24
N LEU A 174 1.86 -11.49 4.72
CA LEU A 174 0.43 -11.67 4.40
C LEU A 174 -0.43 -10.57 5.01
N LEU A 175 -0.20 -10.26 6.29
CA LEU A 175 -0.86 -9.12 6.94
C LEU A 175 -0.51 -7.84 6.17
N GLY A 176 0.78 -7.66 5.84
CA GLY A 176 1.25 -6.52 5.08
C GLY A 176 0.52 -6.37 3.75
N LEU A 177 0.35 -7.46 3.01
CA LEU A 177 -0.40 -7.48 1.76
C LEU A 177 -1.87 -7.11 1.96
N PHE A 178 -2.53 -7.67 2.98
CA PHE A 178 -3.93 -7.38 3.30
C PHE A 178 -4.13 -5.90 3.66
N LEU A 179 -3.28 -5.36 4.54
CA LEU A 179 -3.32 -3.96 4.93
C LEU A 179 -2.97 -3.03 3.76
N ALA A 180 -2.00 -3.39 2.93
CA ALA A 180 -1.63 -2.64 1.73
C ALA A 180 -2.75 -2.65 0.66
N LEU A 181 -3.70 -3.58 0.73
CA LEU A 181 -4.92 -3.59 -0.08
C LEU A 181 -6.08 -2.80 0.57
N GLY A 182 -5.81 -2.11 1.69
CA GLY A 182 -6.79 -1.32 2.43
C GLY A 182 -7.68 -2.14 3.36
N GLY A 183 -7.25 -3.34 3.79
CA GLY A 183 -8.01 -4.17 4.73
C GLY A 183 -9.36 -4.69 4.20
N ASP A 184 -9.71 -4.37 2.95
CA ASP A 184 -10.96 -4.78 2.34
C ASP A 184 -10.77 -6.13 1.64
N ALA A 185 -11.25 -7.20 2.30
CA ALA A 185 -11.23 -8.56 1.76
C ALA A 185 -11.87 -8.65 0.36
N SER A 186 -12.80 -7.74 0.02
CA SER A 186 -13.46 -7.72 -1.28
C SER A 186 -12.53 -7.28 -2.43
N GLN A 187 -11.49 -6.48 -2.15
CA GLN A 187 -10.51 -6.08 -3.17
C GLN A 187 -9.52 -7.20 -3.52
N SER A 188 -9.13 -8.01 -2.52
CA SER A 188 -8.27 -9.19 -2.73
C SER A 188 -8.93 -10.22 -3.65
N THR A 189 -10.24 -10.47 -3.46
CA THR A 189 -11.00 -11.43 -4.28
C THR A 189 -11.28 -10.91 -5.70
N ARG A 190 -11.51 -9.61 -5.89
CA ARG A 190 -11.65 -9.00 -7.23
C ARG A 190 -10.38 -9.11 -8.06
N SER A 191 -9.22 -8.86 -7.46
CA SER A 191 -7.92 -8.97 -8.14
C SER A 191 -7.68 -10.40 -8.64
N SER A 192 -8.01 -11.40 -7.82
CA SER A 192 -7.93 -12.83 -8.18
C SER A 192 -8.95 -13.25 -9.25
N ARG A 193 -10.17 -12.71 -9.25
CA ARG A 193 -11.16 -12.99 -10.30
C ARG A 193 -10.76 -12.40 -11.65
N ARG A 194 -10.09 -11.25 -11.64
CA ARG A 194 -9.68 -10.56 -12.87
C ARG A 194 -8.55 -11.29 -13.58
N THR A 195 -7.59 -11.84 -12.84
CA THR A 195 -6.55 -12.74 -13.39
C THR A 195 -7.12 -14.09 -13.84
N ALA A 196 -8.08 -14.66 -13.11
CA ALA A 196 -8.74 -15.91 -13.52
C ALA A 196 -9.66 -15.74 -14.76
N ALA A 197 -10.25 -14.56 -14.96
CA ALA A 197 -11.02 -14.25 -16.17
C ALA A 197 -10.10 -14.02 -17.37
N ALA A 198 -8.96 -13.36 -17.18
CA ALA A 198 -7.97 -13.13 -18.22
C ALA A 198 -7.31 -14.43 -18.73
N SER A 199 -7.20 -15.47 -17.89
CA SER A 199 -6.68 -16.78 -18.32
C SER A 199 -7.71 -17.67 -19.02
N ARG A 200 -9.02 -17.34 -18.98
CA ARG A 200 -10.07 -18.09 -19.70
C ARG A 200 -10.38 -17.56 -21.11
N SER A 201 -9.84 -16.41 -21.50
CA SER A 201 -9.98 -15.91 -22.87
C SER A 201 -8.84 -16.43 -23.75
N THR A 202 -8.90 -17.72 -24.13
CA THR A 202 -8.21 -18.22 -25.32
C THR A 202 -9.25 -18.76 -26.30
N PRO A 203 -9.22 -18.34 -27.58
CA PRO A 203 -10.36 -18.49 -28.49
C PRO A 203 -10.36 -19.85 -29.18
N GLY A 204 -11.43 -20.60 -28.97
CA GLY A 204 -11.84 -21.72 -29.81
C GLY A 204 -13.33 -21.61 -30.09
N ALA A 205 -13.75 -20.60 -30.85
CA ALA A 205 -15.13 -20.48 -31.31
C ALA A 205 -15.19 -20.62 -32.84
N PRO A 206 -15.83 -21.67 -33.38
CA PRO A 206 -16.07 -21.81 -34.81
C PRO A 206 -17.11 -20.80 -35.31
N SER A 207 -16.88 -20.32 -36.53
CA SER A 207 -17.73 -19.38 -37.24
C SER A 207 -19.17 -19.90 -37.39
N ARG A 208 -20.17 -19.15 -36.92
CA ARG A 208 -21.54 -19.29 -37.43
C ARG A 208 -22.29 -17.96 -37.54
N ARG A 209 -22.58 -17.66 -38.82
CA ARG A 209 -23.80 -17.10 -39.39
C ARG A 209 -24.31 -15.76 -38.86
N SER A 210 -23.97 -14.75 -39.66
CA SER A 210 -24.86 -13.71 -40.18
C SER A 210 -26.36 -14.01 -40.07
N SER A 211 -27.10 -13.08 -39.47
CA SER A 211 -28.53 -12.83 -39.74
C SER A 211 -28.79 -11.32 -39.83
N PRO A 212 -29.71 -10.88 -40.70
CA PRO A 212 -29.83 -9.48 -41.11
C PRO A 212 -30.86 -8.67 -40.31
N ARG A 213 -30.48 -7.42 -40.04
CA ARG A 213 -31.19 -6.15 -40.28
C ARG A 213 -32.74 -6.15 -40.31
N ARG A 214 -33.35 -5.59 -39.26
CA ARG A 214 -34.60 -4.77 -39.26
C ARG A 214 -34.42 -3.73 -38.14
N GLY A 215 -34.57 -2.41 -38.27
CA GLY A 215 -35.32 -1.57 -39.18
C GLY A 215 -36.60 -1.05 -38.50
N ARG A 216 -36.56 0.16 -37.90
CA ARG A 216 -37.69 1.13 -37.67
C ARG A 216 -37.24 2.27 -36.72
N SER A 217 -37.11 3.52 -37.21
CA SER A 217 -38.13 4.61 -37.25
C SER A 217 -38.18 5.41 -35.92
N ALA A 218 -37.54 6.59 -35.84
CA ALA A 218 -38.12 7.93 -36.08
C ALA A 218 -39.25 8.28 -35.09
N THR A 219 -39.04 9.14 -34.08
CA THR A 219 -39.34 10.58 -34.01
C THR A 219 -39.42 10.88 -32.49
N ARG A 220 -39.10 12.03 -31.89
CA ARG A 220 -39.59 13.40 -32.07
C ARG A 220 -38.82 14.30 -31.08
N ARG A 221 -38.57 15.55 -31.47
CA ARG A 221 -37.83 16.59 -30.72
C ARG A 221 -38.82 17.49 -29.90
N PRO A 222 -38.38 18.55 -29.17
CA PRO A 222 -38.72 18.89 -27.77
C PRO A 222 -39.77 20.03 -27.64
N PRO A 223 -40.01 20.65 -26.45
CA PRO A 223 -39.28 21.90 -26.13
C PRO A 223 -39.07 22.27 -24.63
N ALA A 224 -37.97 23.01 -24.41
CA ALA A 224 -37.78 24.28 -23.69
C ALA A 224 -38.36 24.61 -22.29
N ARG A 225 -37.57 25.48 -21.60
CA ARG A 225 -37.83 26.35 -20.42
C ARG A 225 -37.52 25.70 -19.06
N ARG A 226 -36.84 26.36 -18.10
CA ARG A 226 -36.96 27.77 -17.70
C ARG A 226 -35.76 28.25 -16.85
N ARG A 227 -35.39 29.51 -17.07
CA ARG A 227 -34.47 30.38 -16.28
C ARG A 227 -34.71 30.37 -14.77
N ARG A 228 -33.63 30.60 -14.00
CA ARG A 228 -33.46 31.58 -12.88
C ARG A 228 -31.98 31.55 -12.46
N ARG A 229 -31.11 32.51 -12.79
CA ARG A 229 -30.94 33.88 -12.23
C ARG A 229 -31.17 33.96 -10.72
N ARG A 230 -30.06 34.07 -9.95
CA ARG A 230 -29.86 34.85 -8.71
C ARG A 230 -28.35 34.88 -8.43
N SER A 231 -27.69 36.02 -8.72
CA SER A 231 -27.23 37.06 -7.76
C SER A 231 -26.06 36.58 -6.88
N ALA A 232 -24.81 36.98 -7.10
CA ALA A 232 -24.19 38.29 -6.85
C ALA A 232 -24.33 38.79 -5.40
N ARG A 233 -23.17 39.19 -4.81
CA ARG A 233 -22.86 39.66 -3.44
C ARG A 233 -22.42 38.50 -2.51
N ALA A 234 -21.33 38.56 -1.75
CA ALA A 234 -20.67 39.71 -1.15
C ALA A 234 -19.14 39.62 -1.18
N ARG A 235 -18.53 40.79 -1.41
CA ARG A 235 -17.15 41.11 -1.09
C ARG A 235 -17.05 41.21 0.42
N GLY A 236 -16.13 40.48 1.03
CA GLY A 236 -15.74 40.62 2.43
C GLY A 236 -14.24 40.83 2.50
N LEU A 237 -13.81 42.07 2.24
CA LEU A 237 -12.47 42.54 2.54
C LEU A 237 -12.27 42.45 4.06
N ASN A 238 -11.43 41.54 4.53
CA ASN A 238 -10.87 41.64 5.87
C ASN A 238 -9.37 41.82 5.78
N ARG A 239 -8.99 43.11 5.87
CA ARG A 239 -7.63 43.60 6.04
C ARG A 239 -7.10 43.12 7.38
N ARG A 240 -5.94 42.46 7.42
CA ARG A 240 -5.09 42.34 8.61
C ARG A 240 -3.60 42.33 8.22
N PRO A 241 -2.71 42.69 9.15
CA PRO A 241 -1.83 43.83 8.96
C PRO A 241 -0.45 43.49 8.40
N ARG A 242 0.07 44.55 7.80
CA ARG A 242 1.42 44.83 7.32
C ARG A 242 2.44 44.63 8.46
N TRP A 243 3.18 43.51 8.45
CA TRP A 243 4.44 43.41 9.18
C TRP A 243 5.58 43.90 8.28
N ARG A 244 6.30 44.88 8.83
CA ARG A 244 7.42 45.59 8.21
C ARG A 244 8.65 44.69 8.19
N ARG A 245 9.46 44.96 7.17
CA ARG A 245 10.76 44.40 6.82
C ARG A 245 11.75 44.38 7.99
N GLY A 246 12.47 43.27 8.12
CA GLY A 246 13.88 43.27 8.50
C GLY A 246 14.66 42.79 7.27
N ALA A 247 15.40 43.70 6.66
CA ALA A 247 16.35 43.41 5.59
C ALA A 247 17.66 42.93 6.22
N GLY A 248 18.27 41.93 5.60
CA GLY A 248 19.62 41.45 5.86
C GLY A 248 20.01 40.60 4.66
N ALA A 249 20.51 41.27 3.64
CA ALA A 249 21.12 40.65 2.48
C ALA A 249 22.45 40.04 2.89
N ASP A 250 22.73 38.83 2.42
CA ASP A 250 24.03 38.51 1.84
C ASP A 250 23.81 37.52 0.71
N GLU A 251 24.06 38.02 -0.49
CA GLU A 251 24.23 37.24 -1.71
C GLU A 251 25.55 36.47 -1.64
N ALA A 252 25.50 35.17 -1.90
CA ALA A 252 26.58 34.51 -2.59
C ALA A 252 25.97 33.43 -3.51
N ALA A 253 26.04 33.73 -4.80
CA ALA A 253 25.61 32.90 -5.90
C ALA A 253 26.33 31.54 -5.94
N VAL A 254 25.61 30.46 -6.26
CA VAL A 254 26.08 29.49 -7.26
C VAL A 254 24.85 28.96 -8.02
N VAL A 255 24.81 29.32 -9.29
CA VAL A 255 24.02 28.67 -10.34
C VAL A 255 24.56 27.26 -10.54
N THR A 256 23.75 26.23 -10.28
CA THR A 256 23.80 24.99 -11.05
C THR A 256 22.40 24.38 -11.14
N GLN A 257 21.78 24.67 -12.26
CA GLN A 257 20.60 23.99 -12.78
C GLN A 257 21.11 22.72 -13.47
N VAL A 258 20.89 21.54 -12.87
CA VAL A 258 20.98 20.26 -13.58
C VAL A 258 19.76 19.42 -13.24
N ALA A 259 19.10 18.99 -14.31
CA ALA A 259 17.85 18.28 -14.33
C ALA A 259 17.83 16.99 -13.52
N SER A 260 16.78 16.79 -12.71
CA SER A 260 16.37 15.48 -12.21
C SER A 260 14.86 15.31 -12.37
N THR A 261 14.42 15.20 -13.62
CA THR A 261 13.05 14.80 -13.98
C THR A 261 13.03 13.51 -14.81
N ARG A 262 14.10 12.72 -14.80
CA ARG A 262 14.23 11.49 -15.63
C ARG A 262 14.17 10.15 -14.87
N SER A 263 13.94 10.14 -13.57
CA SER A 263 14.01 8.89 -12.78
C SER A 263 12.74 8.00 -12.82
N SER A 264 11.55 8.57 -13.03
CA SER A 264 10.30 7.80 -12.96
C SER A 264 9.99 6.99 -14.23
N LEU A 265 10.48 7.41 -15.40
CA LEU A 265 10.31 6.66 -16.65
C LEU A 265 11.25 5.44 -16.75
N GLY A 266 12.43 5.50 -16.12
CA GLY A 266 13.38 4.39 -16.12
C GLY A 266 12.85 3.15 -15.40
N TRP A 267 12.17 3.34 -14.27
CA TRP A 267 11.54 2.25 -13.51
C TRP A 267 10.39 1.59 -14.27
N LEU A 268 9.56 2.36 -14.97
CA LEU A 268 8.46 1.83 -15.77
C LEU A 268 8.95 1.03 -16.99
N LEU A 269 10.05 1.47 -17.61
CA LEU A 269 10.67 0.74 -18.73
C LEU A 269 11.37 -0.54 -18.26
N LEU A 270 12.01 -0.54 -17.09
CA LEU A 270 12.59 -1.74 -16.47
C LEU A 270 11.51 -2.77 -16.10
N LEU A 271 10.38 -2.34 -15.53
CA LEU A 271 9.24 -3.22 -15.25
C LEU A 271 8.65 -3.79 -16.54
N GLY A 272 8.49 -2.97 -17.58
CA GLY A 272 8.02 -3.42 -18.89
C GLY A 272 8.92 -4.48 -19.53
N ALA A 273 10.24 -4.27 -19.50
CA ALA A 273 11.22 -5.21 -20.03
C ALA A 273 11.25 -6.53 -19.24
N LEU A 274 11.11 -6.47 -17.91
CA LEU A 274 11.07 -7.66 -17.07
C LEU A 274 9.83 -8.53 -17.32
N VAL A 275 8.65 -7.90 -17.47
CA VAL A 275 7.41 -8.61 -17.80
C VAL A 275 7.50 -9.27 -19.17
N ALA A 276 8.09 -8.59 -20.17
CA ALA A 276 8.32 -9.15 -21.49
C ALA A 276 9.28 -10.36 -21.44
N ALA A 277 10.38 -10.26 -20.69
CA ALA A 277 11.34 -11.36 -20.55
C ALA A 277 10.73 -12.60 -19.85
N VAL A 278 9.91 -12.40 -18.82
CA VAL A 278 9.19 -13.51 -18.14
C VAL A 278 8.16 -14.14 -19.08
N ALA A 279 7.46 -13.36 -19.90
CA ALA A 279 6.53 -13.90 -20.89
C ALA A 279 7.25 -14.71 -21.99
N VAL A 280 8.45 -14.29 -22.42
CA VAL A 280 9.27 -15.03 -23.39
C VAL A 280 9.79 -16.34 -22.78
N LEU A 281 10.28 -16.32 -21.53
CA LEU A 281 10.73 -17.53 -20.83
C LEU A 281 9.59 -18.51 -20.57
N ALA A 282 8.40 -18.04 -20.21
CA ALA A 282 7.21 -18.87 -20.04
C ALA A 282 6.74 -19.51 -21.36
N ARG A 283 7.00 -18.85 -22.50
CA ARG A 283 6.67 -19.37 -23.83
C ARG A 283 7.74 -20.35 -24.35
N ALA A 284 8.99 -20.18 -23.94
CA ALA A 284 10.10 -21.05 -24.31
C ALA A 284 10.16 -22.34 -23.47
N GLY A 285 9.71 -22.30 -22.21
CA GLY A 285 9.68 -23.47 -21.31
C GLY A 285 8.50 -24.42 -21.52
N GLY A 286 7.64 -24.16 -22.50
CA GLY A 286 6.47 -24.98 -22.81
C GLY A 286 6.73 -26.03 -23.89
N TYR A 287 7.83 -26.79 -23.81
CA TYR A 287 8.03 -28.09 -24.48
C TYR A 287 9.22 -28.80 -23.83
N ALA A 288 8.94 -29.49 -22.72
CA ALA A 288 9.65 -30.68 -22.24
C ALA A 288 8.73 -31.41 -21.26
#